data_AF-A0A7C9UU47-F1
#
_entry.id   AF-A0A7C9UU47-F1
#
_cell.length_a   1.000
_cell.length_b   1.000
_cell.length_c   1.000
_cell.angle_alpha   90.00
_cell.angle_beta   90.00
_cell.angle_gamma   90.00
#
_symmetry.space_group_name_H-M   'P 1'
#
loop_
_entity.id
_entity.type
_entity.pdbx_description
1 polymer ?
#
loop_
_entity_poly.entity_id
_entity_poly.type
_entity_poly.pdbx_seq_one_letter_code
_entity_poly.pdbx_strand_id
1 'polypeptide(L)'
;MTAPRIDAPQIGFFRTRLVKGGPYVPARIYRPCHCTVNGGDANTEHPWRDTCDRFPPLQGEQDGKPISAFALWPRVIGSEITEAEYRFMTADAEWCRAHAPQEPAANPGQRLDLRQQPPIW
;
A
#
# COMPACT_ATOMS: atom_id res chain seq x y z
N MET A 1 7.72 7.09 21.82
CA MET A 1 7.82 6.82 20.37
C MET A 1 7.82 8.17 19.66
N THR A 2 8.85 8.49 18.90
CA THR A 2 8.95 9.76 18.17
C THR A 2 7.87 9.79 17.08
N ALA A 3 7.14 10.90 16.96
CA ALA A 3 6.13 11.04 15.92
C ALA A 3 6.77 10.86 14.53
N PRO A 4 6.14 10.13 13.60
CA PRO A 4 6.67 9.93 12.26
C PRO A 4 6.77 11.28 11.54
N ARG A 5 7.90 11.54 10.89
CA ARG A 5 8.15 12.78 10.15
C ARG A 5 7.54 12.72 8.75
N ILE A 6 6.92 13.80 8.30
CA ILE A 6 6.26 13.89 6.98
C ILE A 6 7.28 13.81 5.81
N ASP A 7 8.53 14.19 6.02
CA ASP A 7 9.58 14.21 4.99
C ASP A 7 10.41 12.91 4.91
N ALA A 8 10.12 11.93 5.77
CA ALA A 8 10.87 10.68 5.86
C ALA A 8 9.95 9.46 5.68
N PRO A 9 9.70 9.01 4.43
CA PRO A 9 8.91 7.82 4.15
C PRO A 9 9.46 6.59 4.86
N GLN A 10 8.57 5.81 5.48
CA GLN A 10 8.92 4.57 6.17
C GLN A 10 8.36 3.35 5.44
N ILE A 11 9.09 2.23 5.54
CA ILE A 11 8.65 0.94 5.01
C ILE A 11 7.49 0.43 5.84
N GLY A 12 6.47 -0.11 5.19
CA GLY A 12 5.34 -0.70 5.88
C GLY A 12 4.13 -0.93 4.98
N PHE A 13 3.07 -1.41 5.62
CA PHE A 13 1.76 -1.58 5.03
C PHE A 13 0.82 -0.53 5.59
N PHE A 14 0.01 0.03 4.70
CA PHE A 14 -0.86 1.13 5.04
C PHE A 14 -2.19 0.99 4.31
N ARG A 15 -3.18 1.74 4.77
CA ARG A 15 -4.43 1.98 4.04
C ARG A 15 -4.57 3.45 3.69
N THR A 16 -5.18 3.74 2.56
CA THR A 16 -5.50 5.12 2.15
C THR A 16 -6.76 5.13 1.29
N ARG A 17 -7.17 6.28 0.77
CA ARG A 17 -8.31 6.40 -0.14
C ARG A 17 -7.87 7.07 -1.44
N LEU A 18 -8.42 6.62 -2.57
CA LEU A 18 -8.17 7.27 -3.87
C LEU A 18 -8.98 8.57 -4.02
N VAL A 19 -10.19 8.59 -3.47
CA VAL A 19 -11.11 9.74 -3.51
C VAL A 19 -11.73 10.01 -2.14
N LYS A 20 -12.15 11.25 -1.91
CA LYS A 20 -12.86 11.63 -0.67
C LYS A 20 -14.17 10.85 -0.55
N GLY A 21 -14.33 10.12 0.55
CA GLY A 21 -15.51 9.28 0.80
C GLY A 21 -15.54 7.96 0.03
N GLY A 22 -14.46 7.60 -0.68
CA GLY A 22 -14.30 6.27 -1.26
C GLY A 22 -13.88 5.21 -0.23
N PRO A 23 -13.90 3.93 -0.62
CA PRO A 23 -13.41 2.84 0.21
C PRO A 23 -11.90 2.98 0.47
N TYR A 24 -11.44 2.32 1.54
CA TYR A 24 -10.00 2.20 1.78
C TYR A 24 -9.39 1.24 0.77
N VAL A 25 -8.22 1.61 0.25
CA VAL A 25 -7.38 0.79 -0.62
C VAL A 25 -6.10 0.41 0.09
N PRO A 26 -5.56 -0.80 -0.17
CA PRO A 26 -4.27 -1.19 0.37
C PRO A 26 -3.15 -0.38 -0.28
N ALA A 27 -2.14 -0.03 0.51
CA ALA A 27 -0.94 0.62 0.05
C ALA A 27 0.27 0.05 0.78
N ARG A 28 1.43 0.05 0.13
CA ARG A 28 2.70 -0.37 0.75
C ARG A 28 3.84 0.54 0.31
N ILE A 29 4.77 0.77 1.23
CA ILE A 29 6.07 1.37 0.91
C ILE A 29 7.10 0.28 1.15
N TYR A 30 7.89 -0.04 0.13
CA TYR A 30 8.82 -1.16 0.17
C TYR A 30 10.11 -0.84 -0.58
N ARG A 31 11.13 -1.68 -0.37
CA ARG A 31 12.37 -1.65 -1.17
C ARG A 31 12.33 -2.83 -2.16
N PRO A 32 12.43 -2.57 -3.47
CA PRO A 32 12.43 -3.63 -4.48
C PRO A 32 13.77 -4.38 -4.58
N CYS A 33 14.89 -3.86 -4.05
CA CYS A 33 16.19 -4.53 -4.18
C CYS A 33 16.33 -5.73 -3.24
N HIS A 34 16.48 -6.91 -3.84
CA HIS A 34 17.28 -8.02 -3.33
C HIS A 34 18.67 -7.88 -3.95
N CYS A 35 19.54 -7.08 -3.36
CA CYS A 35 20.85 -6.86 -3.96
C CYS A 35 21.68 -8.16 -3.81
N THR A 36 21.81 -8.92 -4.90
CA THR A 36 22.52 -10.22 -4.98
C THR A 36 24.00 -10.08 -5.33
N VAL A 37 24.61 -8.91 -5.10
CA VAL A 37 26.07 -8.77 -5.21
C VAL A 37 26.70 -9.46 -3.98
N ASN A 38 26.72 -10.81 -4.04
CA ASN A 38 27.23 -11.82 -3.09
C ASN A 38 26.24 -12.74 -2.35
N GLY A 39 25.04 -13.01 -2.89
CA GLY A 39 24.39 -14.32 -2.64
C GLY A 39 23.00 -14.33 -1.99
N GLY A 40 22.00 -14.70 -2.81
CA GLY A 40 20.88 -15.56 -2.41
C GLY A 40 19.81 -15.03 -1.44
N ASP A 41 18.84 -15.92 -1.16
CA ASP A 41 17.61 -15.67 -0.38
C ASP A 41 17.83 -15.34 1.11
N ALA A 42 19.08 -15.33 1.59
CA ALA A 42 19.47 -15.11 2.99
C ALA A 42 19.77 -13.63 3.34
N ASN A 43 19.24 -12.68 2.58
CA ASN A 43 19.60 -11.25 2.67
C ASN A 43 18.71 -10.41 3.60
N THR A 44 17.78 -11.02 4.33
CA THR A 44 16.81 -10.30 5.19
C THR A 44 17.47 -9.62 6.39
N GLU A 45 18.60 -10.13 6.89
CA GLU A 45 19.23 -9.69 8.14
C GLU A 45 20.60 -9.02 7.95
N HIS A 46 21.06 -8.80 6.71
CA HIS A 46 22.46 -8.42 6.50
C HIS A 46 22.74 -6.90 6.63
N PRO A 47 23.73 -6.48 7.45
CA PRO A 47 24.08 -5.06 7.69
C PRO A 47 24.43 -4.20 6.46
N TRP A 48 24.88 -4.78 5.34
CA TRP A 48 25.23 -4.00 4.11
C TRP A 48 24.00 -3.42 3.39
N ARG A 49 22.78 -3.76 3.84
CA ARG A 49 21.54 -3.25 3.26
C ARG A 49 21.37 -1.74 3.49
N ASP A 50 21.92 -1.22 4.58
CA ASP A 50 21.95 0.22 4.90
C ASP A 50 23.06 0.98 4.15
N THR A 51 24.05 0.26 3.60
CA THR A 51 25.23 0.82 2.91
C THR A 51 25.25 0.54 1.41
N CYS A 52 24.23 -0.12 0.86
CA CYS A 52 24.17 -0.44 -0.57
C CYS A 52 23.94 0.85 -1.38
N ASP A 53 24.97 1.23 -2.13
CA ASP A 53 25.02 2.36 -3.05
C ASP A 53 24.04 2.23 -4.24
N ARG A 54 23.59 1.00 -4.52
CA ARG A 54 22.61 0.63 -5.56
C ARG A 54 21.21 0.42 -4.99
N PHE A 55 20.63 1.54 -4.58
CA PHE A 55 19.40 2.07 -5.18
C PHE A 55 18.58 1.06 -6.02
N PRO A 56 17.31 0.80 -5.65
CA PRO A 56 16.31 1.83 -5.94
C PRO A 56 15.86 2.62 -4.72
N PRO A 57 15.27 3.82 -4.92
CA PRO A 57 14.64 4.55 -3.83
C PRO A 57 13.46 3.74 -3.32
N LEU A 58 12.96 4.07 -2.12
CA LEU A 58 11.70 3.50 -1.63
C LEU A 58 10.63 3.61 -2.71
N GLN A 59 9.96 2.50 -2.98
CA GLN A 59 8.84 2.43 -3.90
C GLN A 59 7.55 2.44 -3.10
N GLY A 60 6.56 3.15 -3.62
CA GLY A 60 5.18 3.09 -3.15
C GLY A 60 4.35 2.25 -4.12
N GLU A 61 3.38 1.56 -3.57
CA GLU A 61 2.30 0.94 -4.33
C GLU A 61 0.99 1.29 -3.65
N GLN A 62 0.00 1.64 -4.45
CA GLN A 62 -1.35 1.99 -4.00
C GLN A 62 -2.34 1.26 -4.90
N ASP A 63 -3.17 0.41 -4.33
CA ASP A 63 -4.18 -0.38 -5.07
C ASP A 63 -3.56 -1.16 -6.24
N GLY A 64 -2.39 -1.79 -6.00
CA GLY A 64 -1.61 -2.51 -7.01
C GLY A 64 -0.91 -1.64 -8.06
N LYS A 65 -1.02 -0.30 -7.98
CA LYS A 65 -0.40 0.64 -8.93
C LYS A 65 0.86 1.27 -8.34
N PRO A 66 1.96 1.37 -9.10
CA PRO A 66 3.18 2.00 -8.63
C PRO A 66 2.98 3.51 -8.41
N ILE A 67 3.52 4.04 -7.32
CA ILE A 67 3.53 5.46 -6.98
C ILE A 67 4.84 5.83 -6.27
N SER A 68 5.26 7.10 -6.34
CA SER A 68 6.40 7.57 -5.55
C SER A 68 6.13 7.41 -4.06
N ALA A 69 7.07 6.84 -3.31
CA ALA A 69 6.97 6.71 -1.85
C ALA A 69 6.83 8.07 -1.16
N PHE A 70 7.49 9.12 -1.68
CA PHE A 70 7.36 10.47 -1.15
C PHE A 70 5.99 11.11 -1.43
N ALA A 71 5.32 10.71 -2.52
CA ALA A 71 3.96 11.18 -2.81
C ALA A 71 2.91 10.40 -1.98
N LEU A 72 3.18 9.13 -1.71
CA LEU A 72 2.31 8.26 -0.92
C LEU A 72 2.38 8.58 0.57
N TRP A 73 3.59 8.78 1.11
CA TRP A 73 3.84 8.88 2.54
C TRP A 73 2.96 9.89 3.31
N PRO A 74 2.81 11.16 2.86
CA PRO A 74 1.93 12.12 3.54
C PRO A 74 0.47 11.69 3.58
N ARG A 75 0.04 10.76 2.73
CA ARG A 75 -1.34 10.25 2.65
C ARG A 75 -1.60 9.02 3.54
N VAL A 76 -0.54 8.36 3.98
CA VAL A 76 -0.61 7.08 4.72
C VAL A 76 -0.04 7.15 6.13
N ILE A 77 0.72 8.20 6.45
CA ILE A 77 1.28 8.43 7.78
C ILE A 77 0.17 8.37 8.85
N GLY A 78 0.33 7.48 9.83
CA GLY A 78 -0.67 7.22 10.88
C GLY A 78 -1.83 6.29 10.49
N SER A 79 -1.82 5.69 9.29
CA SER A 79 -2.80 4.71 8.82
C SER A 79 -2.16 3.35 8.53
N GLU A 80 -1.25 2.93 9.40
CA GLU A 80 -0.58 1.64 9.35
C GLU A 80 -1.58 0.50 9.52
N ILE A 81 -1.35 -0.58 8.78
CA ILE A 81 -2.09 -1.84 8.87
C ILE A 81 -1.09 -2.99 8.94
N THR A 82 -1.56 -4.15 9.38
CA THR A 82 -0.78 -5.38 9.34
C THR A 82 -0.64 -5.90 7.92
N GLU A 83 0.37 -6.75 7.69
CA GLU A 83 0.52 -7.45 6.41
C GLU A 83 -0.69 -8.33 6.10
N ALA A 84 -1.29 -8.96 7.11
CA ALA A 84 -2.48 -9.79 6.94
C ALA A 84 -3.67 -8.95 6.42
N GLU A 85 -3.90 -7.76 6.98
CA GLU A 85 -4.91 -6.83 6.50
C GLU A 85 -4.62 -6.36 5.07
N TYR A 86 -3.36 -6.02 4.77
CA TYR A 86 -2.96 -5.65 3.40
C TYR A 86 -3.29 -6.76 2.39
N ARG A 87 -2.90 -8.01 2.71
CA ARG A 87 -3.16 -9.18 1.85
C ARG A 87 -4.65 -9.42 1.68
N PHE A 88 -5.43 -9.32 2.76
CA PHE A 88 -6.88 -9.44 2.71
C PHE A 88 -7.50 -8.38 1.81
N MET A 89 -7.19 -7.09 2.01
CA MET A 89 -7.72 -6.00 1.19
C MET A 89 -7.35 -6.14 -0.29
N THR A 90 -6.15 -6.63 -0.57
CA THR A 90 -5.68 -6.89 -1.95
C THR A 90 -6.50 -8.00 -2.61
N ALA A 91 -6.69 -9.12 -1.90
CA ALA A 91 -7.46 -10.26 -2.38
C ALA A 91 -8.95 -9.94 -2.52
N ASP A 92 -9.52 -9.18 -1.57
CA ASP A 92 -10.91 -8.74 -1.58
C ASP A 92 -11.17 -7.81 -2.79
N ALA A 93 -10.31 -6.82 -3.03
CA ALA A 93 -10.41 -5.95 -4.20
C ALA A 93 -10.30 -6.73 -5.52
N GLU A 94 -9.45 -7.76 -5.58
CA GLU A 94 -9.36 -8.66 -6.75
C GLU A 94 -10.62 -9.49 -6.93
N TRP A 95 -11.14 -10.06 -5.85
CA TRP A 95 -12.38 -10.83 -5.88
C TRP A 95 -13.56 -9.98 -6.32
N CYS A 96 -13.73 -8.77 -5.77
CA CYS A 96 -14.78 -7.83 -6.16
C CYS A 96 -14.67 -7.45 -7.64
N ARG A 97 -13.46 -7.19 -8.15
CA ARG A 97 -13.26 -6.91 -9.59
C ARG A 97 -13.74 -8.07 -10.49
N ALA A 98 -13.56 -9.31 -10.03
CA ALA A 98 -13.94 -10.50 -10.80
C ALA A 98 -15.41 -10.91 -10.64
N HIS A 99 -15.99 -10.78 -9.44
CA HIS A 99 -17.28 -11.38 -9.10
C HIS A 99 -18.37 -10.38 -8.70
N ALA A 100 -17.99 -9.18 -8.25
CA ALA A 100 -18.91 -8.16 -7.76
C ALA A 100 -18.49 -6.75 -8.22
N PRO A 101 -18.44 -6.49 -9.55
CA PRO A 101 -17.91 -5.23 -10.10
C PRO A 101 -18.70 -3.98 -9.69
N GLN A 102 -19.93 -4.14 -9.22
CA GLN A 102 -20.76 -3.08 -8.65
C GLN A 102 -20.32 -2.64 -7.24
N GLU A 103 -19.55 -3.47 -6.54
CA GLU A 103 -19.08 -3.13 -5.20
C GLU A 103 -18.06 -1.99 -5.26
N PRO A 104 -18.09 -1.05 -4.29
CA PRO A 104 -17.13 0.06 -4.27
C PRO A 104 -15.67 -0.41 -4.25
N ALA A 105 -15.39 -1.56 -3.64
CA ALA A 105 -14.05 -2.16 -3.60
C ALA A 105 -13.52 -2.57 -4.98
N ALA A 106 -14.41 -2.86 -5.95
CA ALA A 106 -14.00 -3.14 -7.33
C ALA A 106 -13.53 -1.88 -8.07
N ASN A 107 -14.09 -0.71 -7.72
CA ASN A 107 -13.86 0.56 -8.39
C ASN A 107 -13.56 1.69 -7.37
N PRO A 108 -12.46 1.62 -6.61
CA PRO A 108 -12.19 2.53 -5.49
C PRO A 108 -11.92 3.98 -5.91
N GLY A 109 -11.69 4.23 -7.21
CA GLY A 109 -11.56 5.57 -7.78
C GLY A 109 -12.90 6.27 -8.04
N GLN A 110 -14.02 5.55 -7.96
CA GLN A 110 -15.35 6.13 -8.12
C GLN A 110 -15.85 6.62 -6.76
N ARG A 111 -16.47 7.81 -6.77
CA ARG A 111 -17.13 8.33 -5.57
C ARG A 111 -18.35 7.46 -5.27
N LEU A 112 -18.47 7.02 -4.02
CA LEU A 112 -19.63 6.28 -3.55
C LEU A 112 -20.91 7.13 -3.63
N ASP A 113 -21.89 6.69 -4.42
CA ASP A 113 -23.26 7.24 -4.38
C ASP A 113 -24.10 6.44 -3.39
N LEU A 114 -24.32 7.00 -2.19
CA LEU A 114 -25.08 6.37 -1.11
C LEU A 114 -26.53 6.07 -1.50
N ARG A 115 -27.08 6.75 -2.51
CA ARG A 115 -28.46 6.52 -2.97
C ARG A 115 -28.61 5.25 -3.81
N GLN A 116 -27.50 4.73 -4.32
CA GLN A 116 -27.48 3.49 -5.12
C GLN A 116 -27.14 2.27 -4.27
N GLN A 117 -26.82 2.45 -2.99
CA GLN A 117 -26.50 1.34 -2.10
C GLN A 117 -27.77 0.59 -1.70
N PRO A 118 -27.74 -0.75 -1.68
CA PRO A 118 -28.85 -1.53 -1.18
C PRO A 118 -29.11 -1.19 0.30
N PRO A 119 -30.37 -1.16 0.76
CA PRO A 119 -30.68 -0.96 2.16
C PRO A 119 -30.06 -2.06 3.02
N ILE A 120 -29.54 -1.66 4.18
CA ILE A 120 -29.26 -2.60 5.27
C ILE A 120 -30.60 -2.88 5.96
N TRP A 121 -31.13 -4.09 5.79
CA TRP A 121 -32.31 -4.58 6.52
C TRP A 121 -31.90 -5.55 7.61
#